data_AF-A0ABD6EGA9-F1
#
_entry.id   AF-A0ABD6EGA9-F1
#
_cell.length_a   1.000
_cell.length_b   1.000
_cell.length_c   1.000
_cell.angle_alpha   90.00
_cell.angle_beta   90.00
_cell.angle_gamma   90.00
#
_symmetry.space_group_name_H-M   'P 1'
#
loop_
_entity.id
_entity.type
_entity.pdbx_description
1 polymer ?
#
loop_
_entity_poly.entity_id
_entity_poly.type
_entity_poly.pdbx_seq_one_letter_code
_entity_poly.pdbx_strand_id
1 'polypeptide(L)'
;MQTVNGGHLEYFEYGTSMIIYNRIATVTNNEHFRTALKFLLFRIAMVMGDSRKMEHFAKEISLLPGSDQNLISFLMSVFHGNFSSAEEHLKEIAARGDKITNTNNTAVCKMYNGGATAAYDLLRKYDGSHCKPSIMNLMTIADLIVCDSTKEKIAFFTDNLDRLLDMSDLLTLKVSK
;
A
#
# COMPACT_ATOMS: atom_id res chain seq x y z
N MET A 1 -33.64 10.78 3.47
CA MET A 1 -32.76 9.72 2.96
C MET A 1 -31.50 9.74 3.83
N GLN A 2 -31.43 8.87 4.83
CA GLN A 2 -30.38 8.86 5.86
C GLN A 2 -29.16 8.08 5.34
N THR A 3 -28.01 8.75 5.23
CA THR A 3 -26.70 8.11 5.07
C THR A 3 -25.96 8.19 6.40
N VAL A 4 -26.30 7.30 7.34
CA VAL A 4 -25.59 7.16 8.62
C VAL A 4 -25.60 5.68 8.98
N ASN A 5 -24.71 4.88 8.40
CA ASN A 5 -24.53 3.47 8.83
C ASN A 5 -23.15 2.85 8.45
N GLY A 6 -22.35 3.48 7.58
CA GLY A 6 -21.04 2.93 7.18
C GLY A 6 -20.00 2.93 8.30
N GLY A 7 -19.76 4.08 8.93
CA GLY A 7 -18.70 4.20 9.94
C GLY A 7 -18.93 3.35 11.18
N HIS A 8 -20.17 3.17 11.64
CA HIS A 8 -20.45 2.40 12.86
C HIS A 8 -20.19 0.90 12.68
N LEU A 9 -20.36 0.37 11.47
CA LEU A 9 -20.08 -1.02 11.14
C LEU A 9 -18.56 -1.27 11.04
N GLU A 10 -17.82 -0.37 10.39
CA GLU A 10 -16.36 -0.47 10.24
C GLU A 10 -15.64 -0.46 11.59
N TYR A 11 -16.04 0.40 12.54
CA TYR A 11 -15.45 0.42 13.89
C TYR A 11 -15.76 -0.86 14.69
N PHE A 12 -16.95 -1.44 14.49
CA PHE A 12 -17.34 -2.69 15.13
C PHE A 12 -16.56 -3.90 14.59
N GLU A 13 -16.44 -3.99 13.26
CA GLU A 13 -15.64 -5.01 12.58
C GLU A 13 -14.15 -4.90 12.94
N TYR A 14 -13.64 -3.67 13.02
CA TYR A 14 -12.28 -3.39 13.51
C TYR A 14 -12.08 -3.94 14.93
N GLY A 15 -12.92 -3.52 15.89
CA GLY A 15 -12.80 -3.96 17.27
C GLY A 15 -12.86 -5.48 17.41
N THR A 16 -13.79 -6.12 16.70
CA THR A 16 -13.95 -7.57 16.67
C THR A 16 -12.71 -8.27 16.09
N SER A 17 -12.20 -7.79 14.95
CA SER A 17 -11.00 -8.33 14.31
C SER A 17 -9.78 -8.24 15.22
N MET A 18 -9.58 -7.10 15.89
CA MET A 18 -8.46 -6.90 16.81
C MET A 18 -8.50 -7.88 17.98
N ILE A 19 -9.69 -8.12 18.56
CA ILE A 19 -9.85 -9.07 19.67
C ILE A 19 -9.57 -10.50 19.20
N ILE A 20 -10.17 -10.92 18.09
CA ILE A 20 -10.05 -12.29 17.58
C ILE A 20 -8.60 -12.59 17.20
N TYR A 21 -7.97 -11.77 16.36
CA TYR A 21 -6.61 -12.04 15.90
C TYR A 21 -5.59 -11.94 17.03
N ASN A 22 -5.76 -11.01 17.98
CA ASN A 22 -4.85 -10.95 19.13
C ASN A 22 -5.01 -12.18 20.03
N ARG A 23 -6.24 -12.67 20.26
CA ARG A 23 -6.48 -13.91 21.00
C ARG A 23 -5.86 -15.12 20.31
N ILE A 24 -5.96 -15.22 18.98
CA ILE A 24 -5.30 -16.30 18.23
C ILE A 24 -3.78 -16.20 18.37
N ALA A 25 -3.22 -14.98 18.31
CA ALA A 25 -1.79 -14.77 18.45
C ALA A 25 -1.27 -15.16 19.84
N THR A 26 -2.05 -14.99 20.91
CA THR A 26 -1.62 -15.35 22.27
C THR A 26 -1.69 -16.86 22.55
N VAL A 27 -2.60 -17.60 21.89
CA VAL A 27 -2.77 -19.04 22.13
C VAL A 27 -2.05 -19.93 21.13
N THR A 28 -1.56 -19.37 20.00
CA THR A 28 -0.83 -20.18 19.01
C THR A 28 0.57 -20.52 19.48
N ASN A 29 0.99 -21.78 19.25
CA ASN A 29 2.34 -22.25 19.53
C ASN A 29 3.29 -22.08 18.33
N ASN A 30 2.78 -21.65 17.17
CA ASN A 30 3.59 -21.44 15.97
C ASN A 30 4.11 -20.00 15.94
N GLU A 31 5.40 -19.81 16.19
CA GLU A 31 6.05 -18.49 16.23
C GLU A 31 5.95 -17.72 14.90
N HIS A 32 6.08 -18.40 13.76
CA HIS A 32 5.92 -17.76 12.46
C HIS A 32 4.49 -17.25 12.26
N PHE A 33 3.50 -18.06 12.63
CA PHE A 33 2.10 -17.68 12.54
C PHE A 33 1.76 -16.55 13.52
N ARG A 34 2.30 -16.60 14.75
CA ARG A 34 2.19 -15.51 15.73
C ARG A 34 2.74 -14.21 15.18
N THR A 35 3.93 -14.24 14.59
CA THR A 35 4.58 -13.08 13.97
C THR A 35 3.72 -12.50 12.85
N ALA A 36 3.20 -13.35 11.96
CA ALA A 36 2.32 -12.93 10.88
C ALA A 36 1.02 -12.26 11.41
N LEU A 37 0.42 -12.81 12.47
CA LEU A 37 -0.75 -12.23 13.11
C LEU A 37 -0.46 -10.87 13.76
N LYS A 38 0.71 -10.70 14.38
CA LYS A 38 1.12 -9.40 14.94
C LYS A 38 1.34 -8.36 13.83
N PHE A 39 1.95 -8.74 12.71
CA PHE A 39 2.02 -7.88 11.53
C PHE A 39 0.65 -7.54 10.94
N LEU A 40 -0.30 -8.47 10.93
CA LEU A 40 -1.68 -8.21 10.51
C LEU A 40 -2.34 -7.16 11.42
N LEU A 41 -2.27 -7.36 12.74
CA LEU A 41 -2.82 -6.42 13.74
C LEU A 41 -2.21 -5.03 13.62
N PHE A 42 -0.89 -4.95 13.40
CA PHE A 42 -0.18 -3.71 13.11
C PHE A 42 -0.76 -3.00 11.87
N ARG A 43 -0.91 -3.72 10.74
CA ARG A 43 -1.45 -3.14 9.50
C ARG A 43 -2.91 -2.73 9.61
N ILE A 44 -3.74 -3.49 10.33
CA ILE A 44 -5.14 -3.11 10.59
C ILE A 44 -5.18 -1.80 11.39
N ALA A 45 -4.38 -1.70 12.46
CA ALA A 45 -4.31 -0.47 13.26
C ALA A 45 -3.86 0.74 12.43
N MET A 46 -2.89 0.55 11.52
CA MET A 46 -2.46 1.59 10.58
C MET A 46 -3.61 2.06 9.67
N VAL A 47 -4.33 1.13 9.03
CA VAL A 47 -5.43 1.45 8.10
C VAL A 47 -6.55 2.21 8.82
N MET A 48 -6.82 1.87 10.08
CA MET A 48 -7.84 2.54 10.89
C MET A 48 -7.37 3.85 11.54
N GLY A 49 -6.10 4.24 11.38
CA GLY A 49 -5.57 5.44 12.03
C GLY A 49 -5.35 5.31 13.55
N ASP A 50 -5.37 4.10 14.12
CA ASP A 50 -5.19 3.86 15.56
C ASP A 50 -3.70 3.85 15.93
N SER A 51 -3.12 5.04 16.09
CA SER A 51 -1.70 5.23 16.36
C SER A 51 -1.21 4.49 17.61
N ARG A 52 -2.03 4.45 18.67
CA ARG A 52 -1.67 3.79 19.94
C ARG A 52 -1.48 2.28 19.74
N LYS A 53 -2.45 1.62 19.08
CA LYS A 53 -2.33 0.19 18.82
C LYS A 53 -1.24 -0.12 17.80
N MET A 54 -1.10 0.72 16.78
CA MET A 54 -0.02 0.60 15.81
C MET A 54 1.35 0.62 16.51
N GLU A 55 1.63 1.61 17.35
CA GLU A 55 2.90 1.70 18.09
C GLU A 55 3.11 0.51 19.04
N HIS A 56 2.05 0.04 19.68
CA HIS A 56 2.10 -1.13 20.53
C HIS A 56 2.53 -2.38 19.75
N PHE A 57 1.88 -2.67 18.62
CA PHE A 57 2.23 -3.83 17.80
C PHE A 57 3.60 -3.67 17.12
N ALA A 58 3.98 -2.46 16.71
CA ALA A 58 5.33 -2.21 16.19
C ALA A 58 6.39 -2.61 17.20
N LYS A 59 6.23 -2.21 18.47
CA LYS A 59 7.15 -2.61 19.56
C LYS A 59 7.16 -4.12 19.79
N GLU A 60 5.99 -4.77 19.81
CA GLU A 60 5.93 -6.22 19.97
C GLU A 60 6.65 -6.95 18.83
N ILE A 61 6.41 -6.54 17.58
CA ILE A 61 7.04 -7.14 16.41
C ILE A 61 8.55 -6.91 16.44
N SER A 62 9.01 -5.71 16.81
CA SER A 62 10.44 -5.40 16.86
C SER A 62 11.23 -6.24 17.87
N LEU A 63 10.56 -6.84 18.85
CA LEU A 63 11.17 -7.75 19.83
C LEU A 63 11.23 -9.20 19.32
N LEU A 64 10.58 -9.53 18.20
CA LEU A 64 10.55 -10.89 17.66
C LEU A 64 11.82 -11.21 16.87
N PRO A 65 12.40 -12.42 17.02
CA PRO A 65 13.54 -12.85 16.23
C PRO A 65 13.22 -12.86 14.73
N GLY A 66 14.09 -12.25 13.91
CA GLY A 66 13.93 -12.22 12.45
C GLY A 66 12.91 -11.21 11.94
N SER A 67 12.39 -10.31 12.79
CA SER A 67 11.54 -9.21 12.37
C SER A 67 12.26 -8.28 11.39
N ASP A 68 11.61 -7.91 10.28
CA ASP A 68 12.14 -6.93 9.34
C ASP A 68 11.93 -5.49 9.87
N GLN A 69 12.96 -4.95 10.54
CA GLN A 69 12.92 -3.61 11.12
C GLN A 69 12.82 -2.51 10.05
N ASN A 70 13.35 -2.75 8.85
CA ASN A 70 13.24 -1.79 7.75
C ASN A 70 11.80 -1.70 7.27
N LEU A 71 11.10 -2.84 7.15
CA LEU A 71 9.68 -2.88 6.81
C LEU A 71 8.82 -2.17 7.86
N ILE A 72 9.07 -2.40 9.16
CA ILE A 72 8.34 -1.74 10.24
C ILE A 72 8.57 -0.22 10.17
N SER A 73 9.82 0.21 10.03
CA SER A 73 10.18 1.64 9.96
C SER A 73 9.60 2.31 8.72
N PHE A 74 9.65 1.66 7.56
CA PHE A 74 8.98 2.13 6.34
C PHE A 74 7.49 2.37 6.56
N LEU A 75 6.77 1.39 7.11
CA LEU A 75 5.34 1.47 7.35
C LEU A 75 5.00 2.56 8.38
N MET A 76 5.78 2.68 9.45
CA MET A 76 5.65 3.75 10.44
C MET A 76 5.85 5.14 9.80
N SER A 77 6.89 5.31 8.98
CA SER A 77 7.16 6.57 8.29
C SER A 77 6.02 6.96 7.34
N VAL A 78 5.44 5.99 6.61
CA VAL A 78 4.24 6.22 5.78
C VAL A 78 3.05 6.66 6.62
N PHE A 79 2.79 6.00 7.75
CA PHE A 79 1.68 6.34 8.65
C PHE A 79 1.78 7.77 9.17
N HIS A 80 2.99 8.22 9.53
CA HIS A 80 3.23 9.58 10.00
C HIS A 80 3.35 10.61 8.86
N GLY A 81 3.20 10.20 7.60
CA GLY A 81 3.35 11.09 6.44
C GLY A 81 4.80 11.53 6.16
N ASN A 82 5.79 10.87 6.77
CA ASN A 82 7.20 11.14 6.52
C ASN A 82 7.71 10.32 5.32
N PHE A 83 7.29 10.73 4.12
CA PHE A 83 7.61 10.00 2.89
C PHE A 83 9.09 10.07 2.50
N SER A 84 9.83 11.10 2.93
CA SER A 84 11.29 11.16 2.78
C SER A 84 12.00 10.02 3.51
N SER A 85 11.69 9.82 4.80
CA SER A 85 12.23 8.69 5.57
C SER A 85 11.72 7.34 5.05
N ALA A 86 10.46 7.28 4.62
CA ALA A 86 9.92 6.06 4.03
C ALA A 86 10.72 5.64 2.78
N GLU A 87 11.08 6.58 1.91
CA GLU A 87 11.89 6.31 0.71
C GLU A 87 13.29 5.77 1.06
N GLU A 88 13.91 6.24 2.16
CA GLU A 88 15.20 5.72 2.64
C GLU A 88 15.10 4.26 3.07
N HIS A 89 14.12 3.91 3.91
CA HIS A 89 13.89 2.53 4.34
C HIS A 89 13.52 1.63 3.16
N LEU A 90 12.80 2.15 2.18
CA LEU A 90 12.40 1.39 0.99
C LEU A 90 13.60 0.94 0.16
N LYS A 91 14.72 1.68 0.13
CA LYS A 91 15.94 1.25 -0.58
C LYS A 91 16.50 -0.06 -0.03
N GLU A 92 16.45 -0.23 1.29
CA GLU A 92 16.92 -1.44 1.99
C GLU A 92 15.98 -2.63 1.79
N ILE A 93 14.67 -2.37 1.71
CA ILE A 93 13.64 -3.38 1.42
C ILE A 93 13.69 -3.78 -0.06
N ALA A 94 13.99 -2.82 -0.95
CA ALA A 94 13.93 -3.01 -2.39
C ALA A 94 14.90 -4.07 -2.92
N ALA A 95 16.02 -4.29 -2.22
CA ALA A 95 16.97 -5.34 -2.53
C ALA A 95 16.40 -6.77 -2.38
N ARG A 96 15.25 -6.93 -1.69
CA ARG A 96 14.69 -8.23 -1.30
C ARG A 96 13.26 -8.43 -1.82
N GLY A 97 12.58 -7.36 -2.20
CA GLY A 97 11.17 -7.38 -2.62
C GLY A 97 10.98 -7.55 -4.13
N ASP A 98 9.72 -7.75 -4.52
CA ASP A 98 9.30 -7.75 -5.92
C ASP A 98 9.50 -6.36 -6.56
N LYS A 99 9.99 -6.36 -7.81
CA LYS A 99 10.40 -5.14 -8.53
C LYS A 99 9.21 -4.18 -8.69
N ILE A 100 8.02 -4.64 -9.11
CA ILE A 100 6.88 -3.74 -9.32
C ILE A 100 6.36 -3.16 -8.00
N THR A 101 6.32 -3.97 -6.94
CA THR A 101 5.90 -3.51 -5.61
C THR A 101 6.81 -2.39 -5.10
N ASN A 102 8.13 -2.55 -5.25
CA ASN A 102 9.12 -1.56 -4.85
C ASN A 102 9.06 -0.30 -5.72
N THR A 103 8.93 -0.46 -7.04
CA THR A 103 8.77 0.66 -7.98
C THR A 103 7.52 1.47 -7.64
N ASN A 104 6.39 0.81 -7.39
CA ASN A 104 5.14 1.46 -7.03
C ASN A 104 5.24 2.22 -5.70
N ASN A 105 5.76 1.59 -4.64
CA ASN A 105 5.93 2.24 -3.35
C ASN A 105 6.88 3.45 -3.44
N THR A 106 7.94 3.35 -4.26
CA THR A 106 8.87 4.45 -4.50
C THR A 106 8.18 5.60 -5.22
N ALA A 107 7.39 5.30 -6.26
CA ALA A 107 6.64 6.32 -6.99
C ALA A 107 5.64 7.04 -6.08
N VAL A 108 4.93 6.30 -5.22
CA VAL A 108 4.01 6.90 -4.23
C VAL A 108 4.77 7.82 -3.26
N CYS A 109 5.91 7.39 -2.71
CA CYS A 109 6.70 8.26 -1.82
C CYS A 109 7.18 9.52 -2.55
N LYS A 110 7.67 9.39 -3.79
CA LYS A 110 8.09 10.53 -4.61
C LYS A 110 6.94 11.49 -4.89
N MET A 111 5.75 10.98 -5.20
CA MET A 111 4.56 11.79 -5.43
C MET A 111 4.22 12.62 -4.18
N TYR A 112 4.16 11.98 -3.01
CA TYR A 112 3.86 12.68 -1.75
C TYR A 112 4.97 13.63 -1.29
N ASN A 113 6.22 13.44 -1.74
CA ASN A 113 7.31 14.40 -1.57
C ASN A 113 7.28 15.56 -2.59
N GLY A 114 6.21 15.70 -3.38
CA GLY A 114 6.05 16.76 -4.39
C GLY A 114 6.68 16.45 -5.75
N GLY A 115 7.33 15.30 -5.91
CA GLY A 115 7.97 14.83 -7.14
C GLY A 115 7.02 14.08 -8.07
N ALA A 116 5.80 14.58 -8.31
CA ALA A 116 4.77 13.87 -9.08
C ALA A 116 5.23 13.49 -10.51
N THR A 117 5.96 14.36 -11.21
CA THR A 117 6.54 14.04 -12.53
C THR A 117 7.55 12.90 -12.48
N ALA A 118 8.44 12.90 -11.47
CA ALA A 118 9.41 11.82 -11.30
C ALA A 118 8.74 10.49 -10.94
N ALA A 119 7.66 10.53 -10.14
CA ALA A 119 6.85 9.38 -9.81
C ALA A 119 6.16 8.79 -11.05
N TYR A 120 5.59 9.65 -11.90
CA TYR A 120 4.98 9.25 -13.16
C TYR A 120 5.97 8.55 -14.08
N ASP A 121 7.11 9.19 -14.34
CA ASP A 121 8.17 8.66 -15.19
C ASP A 121 8.66 7.30 -14.71
N LEU A 122 8.80 7.12 -13.39
CA LEU A 122 9.24 5.88 -12.78
C LEU A 122 8.27 4.73 -13.06
N LEU A 123 6.96 4.96 -12.92
CA LEU A 123 5.94 3.95 -13.19
C LEU A 123 5.75 3.72 -14.70
N ARG A 124 5.78 4.78 -15.52
CA ARG A 124 5.55 4.70 -16.96
C ARG A 124 6.67 3.95 -17.70
N LYS A 125 7.91 4.07 -17.21
CA LYS A 125 9.10 3.40 -17.77
C LYS A 125 9.30 2.00 -17.21
N TYR A 126 8.44 1.53 -16.31
CA TYR A 126 8.54 0.18 -15.77
C TYR A 126 8.34 -0.87 -16.88
N ASP A 127 9.26 -1.83 -16.93
CA ASP A 127 9.36 -2.82 -18.00
C ASP A 127 8.91 -4.24 -17.58
N GLY A 128 8.31 -4.39 -16.41
CA GLY A 128 7.73 -5.66 -15.99
C GLY A 128 6.22 -5.72 -16.23
N SER A 129 5.58 -6.72 -15.62
CA SER A 129 4.13 -6.79 -15.54
C SER A 129 3.60 -5.84 -14.48
N HIS A 130 2.54 -5.11 -14.81
CA HIS A 130 1.92 -4.20 -13.87
C HIS A 130 0.87 -4.93 -13.03
N CYS A 131 0.78 -4.57 -11.76
CA CYS A 131 -0.31 -4.95 -10.88
C CYS A 131 -1.35 -3.82 -10.80
N LYS A 132 -2.61 -4.16 -10.50
CA LYS A 132 -3.72 -3.21 -10.37
C LYS A 132 -3.39 -1.97 -9.52
N PRO A 133 -2.78 -2.07 -8.32
CA PRO A 133 -2.40 -0.89 -7.54
C PRO A 133 -1.42 0.04 -8.26
N SER A 134 -0.42 -0.51 -8.96
CA SER A 134 0.56 0.30 -9.68
C SER A 134 -0.06 1.12 -10.82
N ILE A 135 -1.07 0.54 -11.48
CA ILE A 135 -1.78 1.19 -12.58
C ILE A 135 -2.69 2.28 -12.02
N MET A 136 -3.46 1.97 -10.97
CA MET A 136 -4.30 2.97 -10.32
C MET A 136 -3.47 4.18 -9.90
N ASN A 137 -2.31 3.95 -9.26
CA ASN A 137 -1.40 5.02 -8.87
C ASN A 137 -0.84 5.79 -10.08
N LEU A 138 -0.40 5.10 -11.14
CA LEU A 138 0.06 5.75 -12.37
C LEU A 138 -1.02 6.66 -12.96
N MET A 139 -2.26 6.18 -13.03
CA MET A 139 -3.38 6.94 -13.58
C MET A 139 -3.75 8.14 -12.71
N THR A 140 -3.76 7.97 -11.39
CA THR A 140 -3.97 9.07 -10.46
C THR A 140 -2.87 10.11 -10.59
N ILE A 141 -1.60 9.70 -10.70
CA ILE A 141 -0.49 10.63 -10.92
C ILE A 141 -0.65 11.35 -12.27
N ALA A 142 -1.04 10.63 -13.33
CA ALA A 142 -1.27 11.21 -14.65
C ALA A 142 -2.33 12.32 -14.61
N ASP A 143 -3.44 12.08 -13.89
CA ASP A 143 -4.50 13.08 -13.68
C ASP A 143 -4.01 14.36 -12.99
N LEU A 144 -2.92 14.29 -12.22
CA LEU A 144 -2.35 15.44 -11.53
C LEU A 144 -1.39 16.26 -12.39
N ILE A 145 -0.71 15.64 -13.36
CA ILE A 145 0.43 16.27 -14.04
C ILE A 145 0.29 16.40 -15.56
N VAL A 146 -0.62 15.64 -16.19
CA VAL A 146 -0.77 15.59 -17.65
C VAL A 146 -1.95 16.46 -18.06
N CYS A 147 -1.77 17.31 -19.08
CA CYS A 147 -2.82 18.19 -19.57
C CYS A 147 -4.02 17.44 -20.19
N ASP A 148 -3.76 16.29 -20.83
CA ASP A 148 -4.79 15.40 -21.40
C ASP A 148 -4.58 13.97 -20.86
N SER A 149 -5.04 13.74 -19.63
CA SER A 149 -4.84 12.46 -18.95
C SER A 149 -5.62 11.32 -19.61
N THR A 150 -6.75 11.61 -20.28
CA THR A 150 -7.54 10.60 -21.00
C THR A 150 -6.77 10.02 -22.17
N LYS A 151 -6.16 10.87 -23.00
CA LYS A 151 -5.33 10.41 -24.12
C LYS A 151 -4.14 9.59 -23.63
N GLU A 152 -3.49 10.03 -22.57
CA GLU A 152 -2.33 9.32 -22.00
C GLU A 152 -2.73 7.95 -21.42
N LYS A 153 -3.86 7.87 -20.71
CA LYS A 153 -4.44 6.61 -20.24
C LYS A 153 -4.63 5.62 -21.39
N ILE A 154 -5.29 6.05 -22.46
CA ILE A 154 -5.54 5.21 -23.64
C ILE A 154 -4.23 4.74 -24.26
N ALA A 155 -3.25 5.63 -24.43
CA ALA A 155 -1.94 5.29 -24.97
C ALA A 155 -1.23 4.23 -24.09
N PHE A 156 -1.19 4.43 -22.77
CA PHE A 156 -0.60 3.47 -21.84
C PHE A 156 -1.25 2.08 -21.93
N PHE A 157 -2.58 2.00 -21.92
CA PHE A 157 -3.31 0.72 -22.01
C PHE A 157 -3.05 0.02 -23.34
N THR A 158 -3.00 0.79 -24.44
CA THR A 158 -2.72 0.24 -25.77
C THR A 158 -1.30 -0.33 -25.84
N ASP A 159 -0.31 0.40 -25.30
CA ASP A 159 1.10 0.02 -25.32
C ASP A 159 1.43 -1.18 -24.42
N ASN A 160 0.62 -1.43 -23.39
CA ASN A 160 0.95 -2.39 -22.33
C ASN A 160 -0.07 -3.52 -22.17
N LEU A 161 -0.98 -3.71 -23.12
CA LEU A 161 -2.09 -4.68 -23.02
C LEU A 161 -1.62 -6.08 -22.57
N ASP A 162 -0.53 -6.58 -23.14
CA ASP A 162 0.04 -7.91 -22.84
C ASP A 162 0.68 -8.02 -21.44
N ARG A 163 0.89 -6.89 -20.76
CA ARG A 163 1.60 -6.78 -19.46
C ARG A 163 0.64 -6.49 -18.31
N LEU A 164 -0.65 -6.37 -18.61
CA LEU A 164 -1.73 -6.11 -17.67
C LEU A 164 -2.31 -7.46 -17.20
N LEU A 165 -1.67 -8.05 -16.19
CA LEU A 165 -2.13 -9.30 -15.60
C LEU A 165 -3.53 -9.11 -14.99
N ASP A 166 -4.51 -9.85 -15.53
CA ASP A 166 -5.87 -10.03 -15.03
C ASP A 166 -6.66 -8.73 -14.73
N MET A 167 -6.81 -7.90 -15.76
CA MET A 167 -7.42 -6.56 -15.69
C MET A 167 -8.81 -6.49 -16.35
N SER A 168 -9.60 -7.56 -16.28
CA SER A 168 -10.97 -7.61 -16.84
C SER A 168 -11.86 -6.47 -16.33
N ASP A 169 -11.66 -6.05 -15.08
CA ASP A 169 -12.50 -5.05 -14.43
C ASP A 169 -12.11 -3.61 -14.78
N LEU A 170 -10.85 -3.34 -15.14
CA LEU A 170 -10.40 -1.97 -15.42
C LEU A 170 -10.79 -1.48 -16.82
N LEU A 171 -11.10 -2.40 -17.73
CA LEU A 171 -11.77 -2.10 -19.01
C LEU A 171 -13.23 -1.61 -18.81
N THR A 172 -13.79 -1.77 -17.60
CA THR A 172 -15.13 -1.29 -17.26
C THR A 172 -15.16 0.10 -16.61
N LEU A 173 -14.00 0.71 -16.34
CA LEU A 173 -13.90 2.13 -15.98
C LEU A 173 -14.29 2.95 -17.20
N LYS A 174 -15.61 3.16 -17.31
CA LYS A 174 -16.31 3.86 -18.38
C LYS A 174 -15.49 5.05 -18.86
N VAL A 175 -15.10 4.96 -20.13
CA VAL A 175 -14.90 6.11 -20.99
C VAL A 175 -16.22 6.89 -20.97
N SER A 176 -16.35 7.76 -20.00
CA SER A 176 -17.47 8.69 -19.92
C SER A 176 -17.16 9.77 -20.94
N LYS A 177 -17.97 9.78 -22.00
CA LYS A 177 -17.96 10.80 -23.05
C LYS A 177 -18.14 12.20 -22.47
#